data_AF-A0A7R9CRL5-F1
#
_entry.id   AF-A0A7R9CRL5-F1
#
_cell.length_a   1.000
_cell.length_b   1.000
_cell.length_c   1.000
_cell.angle_alpha   90.00
_cell.angle_beta   90.00
_cell.angle_gamma   90.00
#
_symmetry.space_group_name_H-M   'P 1'
#
loop_
_entity.id
_entity.type
_entity.pdbx_description
1 polymer ?
#
loop_
_entity_poly.entity_id
_entity_poly.type
_entity_poly.pdbx_seq_one_letter_code
_entity_poly.pdbx_strand_id
1 'polypeptide(L)'
;MCRIHVVGDYDQESHGASPAVLGDPRTNQNPALLSFGLLFFRWHNVVASRVQATYPNWPDEEVFQRARRYVVATLQNIIAYEYLPAFLGEGLPKYDGYKPDVHPGVSHVFQSAAFRFGHTLIPPGIYRRDGQCHFRETAMGYRALRLCSTWWDSNVRTTSVDVLTENTLEELLMGMSSQISEREDTILCSDVRDKLFGPMEFSRRDLGALNIMRGRDNGLPDYNTVR
;
A
#
# COMPACT_ATOMS: atom_id res chain seq x y z
N MET A 1 -5.67 26.75 6.30
CA MET A 1 -4.45 26.04 6.72
C MET A 1 -4.57 24.67 6.13
N CYS A 2 -3.71 24.32 5.17
CA CYS A 2 -3.90 23.15 4.32
C CYS A 2 -3.76 21.88 5.17
N ARG A 3 -4.89 21.38 5.64
CA ARG A 3 -4.98 20.15 6.39
C ARG A 3 -5.86 19.26 5.54
N ILE A 4 -5.24 18.30 4.86
CA ILE A 4 -6.04 17.26 4.22
C ILE A 4 -6.67 16.49 5.37
N HIS A 5 -7.98 16.26 5.30
CA HIS A 5 -8.72 15.41 6.21
C HIS A 5 -9.01 14.08 5.51
N VAL A 6 -8.84 12.96 6.21
CA VAL A 6 -9.39 11.69 5.72
C VAL A 6 -10.88 11.80 5.93
N VAL A 7 -11.62 11.97 4.83
CA VAL A 7 -13.08 11.88 4.88
C VAL A 7 -13.42 10.40 5.02
N GLY A 8 -14.00 10.04 6.16
CA GLY A 8 -14.85 8.87 6.27
C GLY A 8 -16.24 9.44 6.54
N ASP A 9 -17.10 9.47 5.53
CA ASP A 9 -18.45 9.98 5.72
C ASP A 9 -19.18 9.10 6.74
N TYR A 10 -19.71 9.71 7.79
CA TYR A 10 -20.52 9.01 8.78
C TYR A 10 -21.95 8.95 8.23
N ASP A 11 -22.24 7.98 7.36
CA ASP A 11 -23.63 7.68 7.01
C ASP A 11 -24.29 7.08 8.25
N GLN A 12 -25.10 7.88 8.93
CA GLN A 12 -25.86 7.49 10.13
C GLN A 12 -26.85 6.34 9.86
N GLU A 13 -27.07 5.96 8.60
CA GLU A 13 -27.96 4.87 8.18
C GLU A 13 -27.26 3.52 7.96
N SER A 14 -25.92 3.46 7.94
CA SER A 14 -25.18 2.21 7.79
C SER A 14 -24.39 1.87 9.07
N HIS A 15 -24.63 0.70 9.66
CA HIS A 15 -23.95 0.24 10.87
C HIS A 15 -22.46 -0.15 10.65
N GLY A 16 -21.72 0.57 9.80
CA GLY A 16 -20.30 0.32 9.51
C GLY A 16 -19.54 1.64 9.30
N ALA A 17 -18.23 1.67 9.58
CA ALA A 17 -17.44 2.85 9.24
C ALA A 17 -17.15 2.88 7.74
N SER A 18 -17.23 4.07 7.16
CA SER A 18 -16.95 4.28 5.74
C SER A 18 -15.45 4.11 5.42
N PRO A 19 -15.13 3.64 4.20
CA PRO A 19 -13.76 3.53 3.73
C PRO A 19 -13.00 4.85 3.78
N ALA A 20 -11.68 4.79 4.00
CA ALA A 20 -10.85 5.99 3.94
C ALA A 20 -10.78 6.50 2.49
N VAL A 21 -11.10 7.77 2.29
CA VAL A 21 -10.96 8.41 0.97
C VAL A 21 -9.49 8.82 0.76
N LEU A 22 -8.81 8.10 -0.13
CA LEU A 22 -7.41 8.31 -0.51
C LEU A 22 -7.27 8.33 -2.04
N GLY A 23 -6.10 8.74 -2.53
CA GLY A 23 -5.87 8.98 -3.96
C GLY A 23 -6.06 7.76 -4.88
N ASP A 24 -5.87 6.54 -4.36
CA ASP A 24 -6.22 5.29 -5.05
C ASP A 24 -7.38 4.59 -4.33
N PRO A 25 -8.49 4.26 -5.03
CA PRO A 25 -9.67 3.66 -4.40
C PRO A 25 -9.41 2.27 -3.81
N ARG A 26 -8.35 1.59 -4.24
CA ARG A 26 -7.95 0.26 -3.77
C ARG A 26 -7.09 0.33 -2.51
N THR A 27 -6.78 1.51 -1.99
CA THR A 27 -5.94 1.65 -0.78
C THR A 27 -6.57 0.95 0.43
N ASN A 28 -7.90 0.85 0.48
CA ASN A 28 -8.63 0.13 1.52
C ASN A 28 -8.63 -1.40 1.36
N GLN A 29 -7.94 -1.95 0.35
CA GLN A 29 -7.99 -3.39 0.05
C GLN A 29 -7.51 -4.25 1.22
N ASN A 30 -6.49 -3.81 1.96
CA ASN A 30 -6.01 -4.52 3.15
C ASN A 30 -5.33 -3.52 4.13
N PRO A 31 -5.20 -3.87 5.42
CA PRO A 31 -4.66 -2.96 6.43
C PRO A 31 -3.23 -2.49 6.18
N ALA A 32 -2.36 -3.32 5.58
CA ALA A 32 -1.00 -2.93 5.24
C ALA A 32 -0.97 -1.80 4.20
N LEU A 33 -1.72 -1.96 3.11
CA LEU A 33 -1.81 -0.95 2.07
C LEU A 33 -2.45 0.35 2.59
N LEU A 34 -3.51 0.23 3.40
CA LEU A 34 -4.14 1.38 4.05
C LEU A 34 -3.15 2.11 4.97
N SER A 35 -2.31 1.37 5.70
CA SER A 35 -1.29 1.94 6.58
C SER A 35 -0.28 2.80 5.82
N PHE A 36 0.19 2.36 4.65
CA PHE A 36 1.05 3.16 3.78
C PHE A 36 0.34 4.42 3.24
N GLY A 37 -0.93 4.29 2.84
CA GLY A 37 -1.72 5.44 2.40
C GLY A 37 -1.87 6.51 3.49
N LEU A 38 -2.19 6.08 4.72
CA LEU A 38 -2.30 6.96 5.89
C LEU A 38 -0.95 7.56 6.29
N LEU A 39 0.15 6.81 6.18
CA LEU A 39 1.51 7.30 6.43
C LEU A 39 1.83 8.49 5.53
N PHE A 40 1.67 8.34 4.22
CA PHE A 40 1.98 9.43 3.27
C PHE A 40 1.00 10.59 3.35
N PHE A 41 -0.26 10.33 3.67
CA PHE A 41 -1.24 11.37 4.00
C PHE A 41 -0.80 12.20 5.22
N ARG A 42 -0.41 11.55 6.32
CA ARG A 42 0.08 12.25 7.53
C ARG A 42 1.38 12.99 7.23
N TRP A 43 2.28 12.38 6.45
CA TRP A 43 3.53 13.00 6.03
C TRP A 43 3.29 14.28 5.21
N HIS A 44 2.35 14.26 4.28
CA HIS A 44 1.96 15.47 3.55
C HIS A 44 1.55 16.61 4.49
N ASN A 45 0.70 16.34 5.48
CA ASN A 45 0.25 17.35 6.43
C ASN A 45 1.38 17.88 7.34
N VAL A 46 2.35 17.03 7.69
CA VAL A 46 3.58 17.46 8.39
C VAL A 46 4.38 18.42 7.51
N VAL A 47 4.58 18.08 6.24
CA VAL A 47 5.30 18.94 5.29
C VAL A 47 4.54 20.26 5.06
N ALA A 48 3.22 20.22 4.88
CA ALA A 48 2.38 21.41 4.71
C ALA A 48 2.50 22.36 5.92
N SER A 49 2.48 21.80 7.14
CA SER A 49 2.67 22.57 8.37
C SER A 49 4.05 23.25 8.42
N ARG A 50 5.12 22.54 8.01
CA ARG A 50 6.48 23.08 7.93
C ARG A 50 6.61 24.18 6.87
N VAL A 51 5.97 24.00 5.72
CA VAL A 51 5.94 25.00 4.64
C VAL A 51 5.22 26.26 5.12
N GLN A 52 4.04 26.13 5.72
CA GLN A 52 3.28 27.28 6.25
C GLN A 52 4.05 28.03 7.34
N ALA A 53 4.78 27.32 8.22
CA ALA A 53 5.62 27.96 9.24
C ALA A 53 6.77 28.77 8.63
N THR A 54 7.30 28.33 7.48
CA THR A 54 8.37 29.04 6.75
C THR A 54 7.83 30.19 5.91
N TYR A 55 6.62 30.04 5.37
CA TYR A 55 5.95 31.03 4.53
C TYR A 55 4.55 31.38 5.10
N PRO A 56 4.46 32.19 6.17
CA PRO A 56 3.20 32.41 6.89
C PRO A 56 2.09 33.06 6.04
N ASN A 57 2.46 33.83 5.02
CA ASN A 57 1.53 34.58 4.19
C ASN A 57 1.08 33.84 2.92
N TRP A 58 1.56 32.61 2.68
CA TRP A 58 1.15 31.84 1.51
C TRP A 58 -0.30 31.37 1.64
N PRO A 59 -1.08 31.41 0.54
CA PRO A 59 -2.42 30.85 0.50
C PRO A 59 -2.37 29.32 0.54
N ASP A 60 -3.52 28.70 0.82
CA ASP A 60 -3.65 27.25 0.98
C ASP A 60 -3.11 26.45 -0.21
N GLU A 61 -3.44 26.88 -1.43
CA GLU A 61 -3.02 26.23 -2.68
C GLU A 61 -1.50 26.19 -2.84
N GLU A 62 -0.80 27.29 -2.51
CA GLU A 62 0.67 27.34 -2.60
C GLU A 62 1.33 26.40 -1.59
N VAL A 63 0.78 26.33 -0.38
CA VAL A 63 1.24 25.39 0.65
C VAL A 63 0.99 23.95 0.21
N PHE A 64 -0.19 23.66 -0.33
CA PHE A 64 -0.56 22.34 -0.84
C PHE A 64 0.38 21.89 -1.96
N GLN A 65 0.55 22.69 -3.02
CA GLN A 65 1.40 22.31 -4.15
C GLN A 65 2.86 22.16 -3.75
N ARG A 66 3.35 22.99 -2.83
CA ARG A 66 4.71 22.85 -2.28
C ARG A 66 4.88 21.56 -1.50
N ALA A 67 3.93 21.22 -0.63
CA ALA A 67 3.94 19.97 0.13
C ALA A 67 3.82 18.75 -0.78
N ARG A 68 2.90 18.76 -1.73
CA ARG A 68 2.72 17.72 -2.76
C ARG A 68 4.02 17.48 -3.54
N ARG A 69 4.67 18.54 -4.03
CA ARG A 69 5.95 18.42 -4.77
C ARG A 69 7.03 17.74 -3.92
N TYR A 70 7.12 18.08 -2.65
CA TYR A 70 8.08 17.47 -1.72
C TYR A 70 7.79 15.99 -1.47
N VAL A 71 6.52 15.63 -1.24
CA VAL A 71 6.11 14.24 -1.01
C VAL A 71 6.35 13.39 -2.26
N VAL A 72 6.04 13.91 -3.45
CA VAL A 72 6.34 13.22 -4.73
C VAL A 72 7.85 12.97 -4.87
N ALA A 73 8.68 13.98 -4.60
CA ALA A 73 10.14 13.81 -4.64
C ALA A 73 10.64 12.78 -3.62
N THR A 74 10.07 12.77 -2.41
CA THR A 74 10.40 11.79 -1.37
C THR A 74 10.06 10.37 -1.82
N LEU A 75 8.86 10.17 -2.38
CA LEU A 75 8.42 8.86 -2.87
C LEU A 75 9.28 8.36 -4.03
N GLN A 76 9.59 9.25 -4.99
CA GLN A 76 10.50 8.92 -6.09
C GLN A 76 11.90 8.54 -5.60
N ASN A 77 12.43 9.25 -4.60
CA ASN A 77 13.73 8.93 -4.01
C ASN A 77 13.75 7.56 -3.34
N ILE A 78 12.76 7.26 -2.49
CA ILE A 78 12.64 5.97 -1.80
C ILE A 78 12.53 4.84 -2.85
N ILE A 79 11.71 5.00 -3.88
CA ILE A 79 11.54 3.97 -4.91
C ILE A 79 12.85 3.76 -5.69
N ALA A 80 13.45 4.85 -6.20
CA ALA A 80 14.58 4.78 -7.13
C ALA A 80 15.89 4.37 -6.46
N TYR A 81 16.13 4.83 -5.23
CA TYR A 81 17.44 4.75 -4.58
C TYR A 81 17.47 3.91 -3.30
N GLU A 82 16.33 3.45 -2.80
CA GLU A 82 16.28 2.54 -1.65
C GLU A 82 15.60 1.22 -2.00
N TYR A 83 14.36 1.26 -2.49
CA TYR A 83 13.57 0.07 -2.80
C TYR A 83 14.13 -0.73 -3.99
N LEU A 84 14.34 -0.08 -5.15
CA LEU A 84 14.86 -0.78 -6.33
C LEU A 84 16.25 -1.40 -6.08
N PRO A 85 17.22 -0.70 -5.47
CA PRO A 85 18.52 -1.31 -5.18
C PRO A 85 18.45 -2.44 -4.17
N ALA A 86 17.63 -2.30 -3.12
CA ALA A 86 17.43 -3.38 -2.14
C ALA A 86 16.79 -4.62 -2.77
N PHE A 87 15.90 -4.42 -3.76
CA PHE A 87 15.20 -5.51 -4.43
C PHE A 87 16.02 -6.17 -5.54
N LEU A 88 16.61 -5.38 -6.44
CA LEU A 88 17.38 -5.89 -7.59
C LEU A 88 18.81 -6.32 -7.23
N GLY A 89 19.32 -5.90 -6.07
CA GLY A 89 20.71 -6.10 -5.68
C GLY A 89 21.69 -5.16 -6.40
N GLU A 90 21.21 -4.27 -7.26
CA GLU A 90 21.99 -3.28 -7.99
C GLU A 90 21.28 -1.92 -8.06
N GLY A 91 22.07 -0.85 -8.01
CA GLY A 91 21.55 0.51 -8.08
C GLY A 91 21.23 0.95 -9.50
N LEU A 92 20.29 1.91 -9.62
CA LEU A 92 20.09 2.59 -10.89
C LEU A 92 21.37 3.33 -11.32
N PRO A 93 21.65 3.40 -12.63
CA PRO A 93 22.68 4.28 -13.15
C PRO A 93 22.48 5.72 -12.67
N LYS A 94 23.58 6.47 -12.50
CA LYS A 94 23.50 7.88 -12.14
C LYS A 94 22.61 8.63 -13.13
N TYR A 95 21.62 9.34 -12.60
CA TYR A 95 20.71 10.14 -13.42
C TYR A 95 21.50 11.19 -14.23
N ASP A 96 21.35 11.16 -15.54
CA ASP A 96 22.07 11.99 -16.51
C ASP A 96 21.23 13.16 -17.05
N GLY A 97 19.98 13.29 -16.62
CA GLY A 97 19.09 14.38 -16.98
C GLY A 97 17.78 13.91 -17.58
N TYR A 98 16.86 14.86 -17.79
CA TYR A 98 15.57 14.59 -18.42
C TYR A 98 15.75 14.34 -19.92
N LYS A 99 15.14 13.25 -20.41
CA LYS A 99 15.17 12.87 -21.82
C LYS A 99 13.76 13.05 -22.41
N PRO A 100 13.51 14.10 -23.22
CA PRO A 100 12.18 14.39 -23.74
C PRO A 100 11.67 13.32 -24.70
N ASP A 101 12.57 12.59 -25.36
CA ASP A 101 12.23 11.59 -26.37
C ASP A 101 12.01 10.18 -25.78
N VAL A 102 12.15 10.02 -24.46
CA VAL A 102 11.89 8.75 -23.78
C VAL A 102 10.41 8.63 -23.45
N HIS A 103 9.77 7.58 -23.94
CA HIS A 103 8.39 7.25 -23.61
C HIS A 103 8.31 6.65 -22.18
N PRO A 104 7.67 7.32 -21.20
CA PRO A 104 7.66 6.88 -19.81
C PRO A 104 6.51 5.94 -19.45
N GLY A 105 5.69 5.56 -20.43
CA GLY A 105 4.51 4.71 -20.20
C GLY A 105 4.89 3.31 -19.73
N VAL A 106 4.07 2.76 -18.84
CA VAL A 106 4.25 1.42 -18.29
C VAL A 106 3.92 0.37 -19.36
N SER A 107 4.84 -0.56 -19.62
CA SER A 107 4.61 -1.62 -20.61
C SER A 107 3.56 -2.63 -20.11
N HIS A 108 2.82 -3.26 -21.04
CA HIS A 108 1.88 -4.32 -20.70
C HIS A 108 2.56 -5.48 -19.95
N VAL A 109 3.76 -5.87 -20.38
CA VAL A 109 4.54 -6.92 -19.70
C VAL A 109 4.85 -6.53 -18.26
N PHE A 110 5.21 -5.27 -17.99
CA PHE A 110 5.47 -4.81 -16.63
C PHE A 110 4.22 -4.87 -15.75
N GLN A 111 3.11 -4.24 -16.17
CA GLN A 111 1.90 -4.15 -15.34
C GLN A 111 1.15 -5.48 -15.18
N SER A 112 1.18 -6.35 -16.19
CA SER A 112 0.33 -7.55 -16.24
C SER A 112 1.09 -8.83 -15.90
N ALA A 113 2.42 -8.83 -15.93
CA ALA A 113 3.24 -9.98 -15.53
C ALA A 113 4.33 -9.59 -14.53
N ALA A 114 5.32 -8.78 -14.92
CA ALA A 114 6.56 -8.63 -14.13
C ALA A 114 6.30 -8.06 -12.73
N PHE A 115 5.60 -6.93 -12.62
CA PHE A 115 5.35 -6.26 -11.33
C PHE A 115 4.27 -6.97 -10.48
N ARG A 116 3.81 -8.15 -10.90
CA ARG A 116 3.00 -9.07 -10.08
C ARG A 116 3.84 -10.02 -9.24
N PHE A 117 5.18 -10.01 -9.38
CA PHE A 117 6.07 -10.78 -8.51
C PHE A 117 5.75 -10.55 -7.03
N GLY A 118 5.39 -9.32 -6.64
CA GLY A 118 5.04 -8.98 -5.26
C GLY A 118 3.95 -9.87 -4.65
N HIS A 119 3.10 -10.53 -5.44
CA HIS A 119 2.11 -11.48 -4.93
C HIS A 119 2.69 -12.72 -4.26
N THR A 120 3.90 -13.18 -4.64
CA THR A 120 4.56 -14.30 -3.98
C THR A 120 5.16 -13.91 -2.63
N LEU A 121 5.40 -12.62 -2.41
CA LEU A 121 6.00 -12.09 -1.18
C LEU A 121 4.97 -11.87 -0.07
N ILE A 122 3.67 -12.01 -0.37
CA ILE A 122 2.58 -11.69 0.56
C ILE A 122 2.49 -12.74 1.67
N PRO A 123 2.74 -12.38 2.94
CA PRO A 123 2.55 -13.30 4.05
C PRO A 123 1.05 -13.53 4.32
N PRO A 124 0.68 -14.72 4.86
CA PRO A 124 -0.71 -15.02 5.20
C PRO A 124 -1.24 -14.18 6.36
N GLY A 125 -0.38 -13.49 7.10
CA GLY A 125 -0.79 -12.54 8.14
C GLY A 125 0.27 -11.49 8.41
N ILE A 126 -0.16 -10.40 9.05
CA ILE A 126 0.66 -9.23 9.35
C ILE A 126 0.78 -9.09 10.87
N TYR A 127 2.02 -8.99 11.34
CA TYR A 127 2.30 -8.74 12.75
C TYR A 127 2.03 -7.28 13.14
N ARG A 128 1.70 -7.07 14.42
CA ARG A 128 1.74 -5.77 15.09
C ARG A 128 2.88 -5.78 16.09
N ARG A 129 3.64 -4.68 16.19
CA ARG A 129 4.78 -4.57 17.13
C ARG A 129 4.82 -3.18 17.76
N ASP A 130 4.98 -3.09 19.08
CA ASP A 130 5.13 -1.82 19.77
C ASP A 130 6.55 -1.22 19.65
N GLY A 131 6.73 -0.02 20.21
CA GLY A 131 8.01 0.69 20.21
C GLY A 131 9.11 0.04 21.06
N GLN A 132 8.75 -0.93 21.91
CA GLN A 132 9.64 -1.68 22.79
C GLN A 132 9.99 -3.08 22.23
N CYS A 133 9.69 -3.32 20.95
CA CYS A 133 9.94 -4.59 20.25
C CYS A 133 9.07 -5.76 20.73
N HIS A 134 7.94 -5.50 21.38
CA HIS A 134 6.98 -6.54 21.73
C HIS A 134 5.94 -6.70 20.61
N PHE A 135 5.78 -7.95 20.17
CA PHE A 135 4.72 -8.32 19.24
C PHE A 135 3.37 -8.36 19.97
N ARG A 136 2.36 -7.70 19.40
CA ARG A 136 1.02 -7.60 19.96
C ARG A 136 0.11 -8.66 19.36
N GLU A 137 -0.57 -9.39 20.24
CA GLU A 137 -1.64 -10.30 19.83
C GLU A 137 -2.89 -9.53 19.40
N THR A 138 -3.75 -10.15 18.61
CA THR A 138 -5.09 -9.66 18.28
C THR A 138 -6.01 -9.85 19.48
N ALA A 139 -7.18 -9.17 19.53
CA ALA A 139 -8.11 -9.37 20.66
C ALA A 139 -8.65 -10.81 20.76
N MET A 140 -8.53 -11.60 19.69
CA MET A 140 -8.86 -13.02 19.68
C MET A 140 -7.68 -13.91 20.13
N GLY A 141 -6.57 -13.35 20.60
CA GLY A 141 -5.39 -14.08 21.08
C GLY A 141 -4.49 -14.64 19.97
N TYR A 142 -4.64 -14.19 18.72
CA TYR A 142 -3.76 -14.61 17.62
C TYR A 142 -2.53 -13.72 17.53
N ARG A 143 -1.38 -14.28 17.15
CA ARG A 143 -0.11 -13.54 17.05
C ARG A 143 -0.06 -12.50 15.92
N ALA A 144 -0.90 -12.64 14.90
CA ALA A 144 -0.91 -11.77 13.71
C ALA A 144 -2.34 -11.59 13.19
N LEU A 145 -2.56 -10.51 12.44
CA LEU A 145 -3.79 -10.27 11.70
C LEU A 145 -3.79 -11.12 10.43
N ARG A 146 -4.76 -12.02 10.29
CA ARG A 146 -4.87 -12.89 9.10
C ARG A 146 -5.34 -12.08 7.89
N LEU A 147 -4.68 -12.27 6.74
CA LEU A 147 -4.99 -11.50 5.54
C LEU A 147 -6.37 -11.85 4.97
N CYS A 148 -6.74 -13.13 4.91
CA CYS A 148 -8.02 -13.56 4.34
C CYS A 148 -9.27 -13.08 5.10
N SER A 149 -9.11 -12.61 6.34
CA SER A 149 -10.19 -12.03 7.15
C SER A 149 -10.19 -10.50 7.17
N THR A 150 -9.21 -9.85 6.52
CA THR A 150 -9.02 -8.38 6.57
C THR A 150 -9.10 -7.72 5.19
N TRP A 151 -9.52 -8.45 4.15
CA TRP A 151 -9.77 -7.87 2.83
C TRP A 151 -10.93 -6.86 2.86
N TRP A 152 -10.68 -5.68 2.30
CA TRP A 152 -11.61 -4.53 2.28
C TRP A 152 -12.10 -4.11 3.65
N ASP A 153 -11.36 -4.52 4.69
CA ASP A 153 -11.60 -4.10 6.05
C ASP A 153 -10.98 -2.70 6.20
N SER A 154 -11.73 -1.69 5.75
CA SER A 154 -11.44 -0.28 6.06
C SER A 154 -11.66 0.03 7.54
N ASN A 155 -12.23 -0.93 8.26
CA ASN A 155 -12.43 -0.89 9.68
C ASN A 155 -11.15 -1.23 10.43
N VAL A 156 -10.21 -0.29 10.31
CA VAL A 156 -9.37 0.04 11.47
C VAL A 156 -10.27 0.38 12.69
N ARG A 157 -11.55 0.78 12.48
CA ARG A 157 -12.50 1.22 13.52
C ARG A 157 -13.62 0.27 13.97
N THR A 158 -14.09 -0.68 13.17
CA THR A 158 -15.34 -1.42 13.48
C THR A 158 -15.31 -2.90 13.11
N THR A 159 -14.18 -3.57 13.32
CA THR A 159 -14.29 -4.88 13.98
C THR A 159 -14.46 -4.60 15.46
N SER A 160 -15.32 -5.34 16.16
CA SER A 160 -15.55 -5.30 17.61
C SER A 160 -14.33 -5.76 18.45
N VAL A 161 -13.14 -5.44 17.95
CA VAL A 161 -11.80 -5.84 18.36
C VAL A 161 -10.97 -4.57 18.27
N ASP A 162 -10.48 -4.10 19.42
CA ASP A 162 -9.66 -2.90 19.61
C ASP A 162 -8.48 -2.78 18.62
N VAL A 163 -8.70 -2.06 17.51
CA VAL A 163 -7.68 -1.69 16.51
C VAL A 163 -7.54 -0.14 16.46
N LEU A 164 -8.09 0.57 17.45
CA LEU A 164 -8.03 2.04 17.59
C LEU A 164 -7.53 2.56 18.94
N THR A 165 -6.87 1.76 19.76
CA THR A 165 -5.95 2.40 20.70
C THR A 165 -4.85 3.08 19.88
N GLU A 166 -4.49 4.30 20.29
CA GLU A 166 -3.84 5.39 19.52
C GLU A 166 -2.56 5.04 18.73
N ASN A 167 -2.07 3.80 18.82
CA ASN A 167 -0.82 3.30 18.26
C ASN A 167 -0.98 2.23 17.18
N THR A 168 -2.20 1.87 16.75
CA THR A 168 -2.38 0.67 15.90
C THR A 168 -1.78 0.80 14.49
N LEU A 169 -1.76 2.00 13.92
CA LEU A 169 -1.09 2.27 12.64
C LEU A 169 0.44 2.12 12.78
N GLU A 170 0.99 2.72 13.84
CA GLU A 170 2.40 2.68 14.17
C GLU A 170 2.84 1.24 14.48
N GLU A 171 2.01 0.47 15.20
CA GLU A 171 2.24 -0.93 15.49
C GLU A 171 2.23 -1.80 14.23
N LEU A 172 1.35 -1.52 13.28
CA LEU A 172 1.33 -2.18 11.96
C LEU A 172 2.59 -1.85 11.16
N LEU A 173 2.98 -0.57 11.08
CA LEU A 173 4.18 -0.15 10.37
C LEU A 173 5.45 -0.77 10.99
N MET A 174 5.54 -0.80 12.33
CA MET A 174 6.64 -1.45 13.06
C MET A 174 6.64 -2.97 12.92
N GLY A 175 5.46 -3.59 12.86
CA GLY A 175 5.31 -5.01 12.60
C GLY A 175 5.79 -5.37 11.19
N MET A 176 5.33 -4.65 10.17
CA MET A 176 5.74 -4.84 8.78
C MET A 176 7.23 -4.59 8.57
N SER A 177 7.83 -3.61 9.24
CA SER A 177 9.27 -3.37 9.13
C SER A 177 10.14 -4.44 9.78
N SER A 178 9.56 -5.26 10.67
CA SER A 178 10.26 -6.31 11.41
C SER A 178 9.93 -7.71 10.91
N GLN A 179 8.85 -7.85 10.13
CA GLN A 179 8.38 -9.10 9.56
C GLN A 179 9.08 -9.35 8.22
N ILE A 180 9.63 -10.55 8.06
CA ILE A 180 10.15 -11.01 6.77
C ILE A 180 8.98 -11.39 5.86
N SER A 181 9.07 -11.02 4.59
CA SER A 181 8.10 -11.42 3.57
C SER A 181 8.16 -12.93 3.29
N GLU A 182 7.18 -13.44 2.54
CA GLU A 182 7.31 -14.78 1.97
C GLU A 182 8.44 -14.82 0.93
N ARG A 183 8.82 -16.04 0.55
CA ARG A 183 9.90 -16.27 -0.43
C ARG A 183 9.47 -15.82 -1.82
N GLU A 184 10.43 -15.29 -2.58
CA GLU A 184 10.26 -15.10 -4.01
C GLU A 184 10.37 -16.43 -4.77
N ASP A 185 9.24 -17.12 -4.96
CA ASP A 185 9.17 -18.38 -5.68
C ASP A 185 7.83 -18.55 -6.44
N THR A 186 7.48 -19.78 -6.81
CA THR A 186 6.24 -20.10 -7.53
C THR A 186 5.04 -20.31 -6.61
N ILE A 187 5.21 -20.19 -5.29
CA ILE A 187 4.22 -20.53 -4.27
C ILE A 187 3.50 -19.26 -3.83
N LEU A 188 2.17 -19.31 -3.91
CA LEU A 188 1.32 -18.27 -3.37
C LEU A 188 0.69 -18.77 -2.07
N CYS A 189 0.70 -17.95 -1.02
CA CYS A 189 0.03 -18.31 0.23
C CYS A 189 -1.49 -18.50 0.00
N SER A 190 -2.13 -19.33 0.83
CA SER A 190 -3.56 -19.66 0.69
C SER A 190 -4.48 -18.42 0.71
N ASP A 191 -4.04 -17.33 1.33
CA ASP A 191 -4.84 -16.13 1.53
C ASP A 191 -5.00 -15.30 0.26
N VAL A 192 -4.10 -15.49 -0.70
CA VAL A 192 -4.19 -14.91 -2.04
C VAL A 192 -4.52 -15.98 -3.10
N ARG A 193 -4.11 -17.23 -2.89
CA ARG A 193 -4.38 -18.33 -3.84
C ARG A 193 -5.83 -18.84 -3.78
N ASP A 194 -6.39 -18.99 -2.58
CA ASP A 194 -7.71 -19.61 -2.40
C ASP A 194 -8.73 -18.65 -1.80
N LYS A 195 -8.24 -17.67 -1.03
CA LYS A 195 -9.07 -16.80 -0.19
C LYS A 195 -8.88 -15.31 -0.50
N LEU A 196 -8.48 -14.96 -1.72
CA LEU A 196 -8.53 -13.56 -2.18
C LEU A 196 -9.98 -13.10 -2.20
N PHE A 197 -10.26 -11.83 -1.93
CA PHE A 197 -11.60 -11.26 -2.13
C PHE A 197 -12.14 -11.47 -3.56
N GLY A 198 -13.43 -11.73 -3.66
CA GLY A 198 -14.14 -11.88 -4.93
C GLY A 198 -15.23 -10.82 -5.17
N PRO A 199 -15.82 -10.81 -6.38
CA PRO A 199 -16.94 -9.95 -6.73
C PRO A 199 -18.24 -10.42 -6.03
N MET A 200 -19.37 -9.80 -6.33
CA MET A 200 -20.62 -10.09 -5.62
C MET A 200 -21.08 -11.55 -5.75
N GLU A 201 -20.79 -12.20 -6.87
CA GLU A 201 -21.20 -13.58 -7.17
C GLU A 201 -20.39 -14.62 -6.38
N PHE A 202 -19.17 -14.29 -5.97
CA PHE A 202 -18.28 -15.18 -5.23
C PHE A 202 -17.49 -14.40 -4.19
N SER A 203 -17.64 -14.74 -2.91
CA SER A 203 -16.91 -14.05 -1.84
C SER A 203 -15.39 -14.21 -1.93
N ARG A 204 -14.89 -15.23 -2.66
CA ARG A 204 -13.47 -15.56 -2.79
C ARG A 204 -13.06 -15.88 -4.24
N ARG A 205 -11.78 -15.66 -4.57
CA ARG A 205 -11.14 -15.94 -5.87
C ARG A 205 -9.70 -16.40 -5.71
N ASP A 206 -9.12 -16.87 -6.81
CA ASP A 206 -7.70 -17.23 -6.94
C ASP A 206 -6.91 -16.11 -7.64
N LEU A 207 -5.96 -15.49 -6.91
CA LEU A 207 -5.10 -14.44 -7.45
C LEU A 207 -4.16 -14.93 -8.56
N GLY A 208 -3.65 -16.16 -8.44
CA GLY A 208 -2.81 -16.79 -9.47
C GLY A 208 -3.58 -16.97 -10.78
N ALA A 209 -4.81 -17.51 -10.69
CA ALA A 209 -5.70 -17.63 -11.84
C ALA A 209 -6.04 -16.25 -12.44
N LEU A 210 -6.31 -15.25 -11.61
CA LEU A 210 -6.55 -13.87 -12.06
C LEU A 210 -5.33 -13.26 -12.77
N ASN A 211 -4.11 -13.52 -12.30
CA ASN A 211 -2.88 -13.06 -12.96
C ASN A 211 -2.76 -13.67 -14.36
N ILE A 212 -2.98 -14.99 -14.49
CA ILE A 212 -2.93 -15.69 -15.79
C ILE A 212 -4.00 -15.16 -16.74
N MET A 213 -5.23 -15.04 -16.26
CA MET A 213 -6.34 -14.54 -17.09
C MET A 213 -6.12 -13.08 -17.49
N ARG A 214 -5.57 -12.24 -16.61
CA ARG A 214 -5.22 -10.86 -16.95
C ARG A 214 -4.11 -10.77 -17.99
N GLY A 215 -3.11 -11.66 -17.91
CA GLY A 215 -2.06 -11.76 -18.91
C GLY A 215 -2.62 -12.10 -20.30
N ARG A 216 -3.56 -13.06 -20.37
CA ARG A 216 -4.25 -13.43 -21.61
C ARG A 216 -5.12 -12.29 -22.16
N ASP A 217 -5.89 -11.64 -21.29
CA ASP A 217 -6.72 -10.47 -21.61
C ASP A 217 -5.88 -9.30 -22.17
N ASN A 218 -4.66 -9.12 -21.67
CA ASN A 218 -3.73 -8.10 -22.15
C ASN A 218 -2.93 -8.51 -23.40
N GLY A 219 -3.16 -9.71 -23.94
CA GLY A 219 -2.43 -10.21 -25.11
C GLY A 219 -0.92 -10.30 -24.87
N LEU A 220 -0.49 -10.69 -23.66
CA LEU A 220 0.94 -10.82 -23.38
C LEU A 220 1.59 -11.87 -24.29
N PRO A 221 2.79 -11.60 -24.83
CA PRO A 221 3.57 -12.61 -25.55
C PRO A 221 3.95 -13.78 -24.64
N ASP A 222 4.36 -14.90 -25.25
CA ASP A 222 4.87 -16.04 -24.50
C ASP A 222 6.24 -15.74 -23.85
N TYR A 223 6.66 -16.62 -22.94
CA TYR A 223 7.90 -16.50 -22.18
C TYR A 223 9.15 -16.37 -23.07
N ASN A 224 9.21 -17.13 -24.17
CA ASN A 224 10.38 -17.14 -25.05
C ASN A 224 10.46 -15.88 -25.91
N THR A 225 9.32 -15.28 -26.24
CA THR A 225 9.25 -14.02 -27.01
C THR A 225 9.67 -12.81 -26.19
N VAL A 226 9.46 -12.85 -24.87
CA VAL A 226 9.85 -11.75 -23.96
C VAL A 226 11.33 -11.81 -23.57
N ARG A 227 11.94 -13.01 -23.55
CA ARG A 227 13.35 -13.21 -23.21
C ARG A 227 14.31 -12.77 -24.30
#